data_AF-A0AAD9MZ33-F1
#
_entry.id   AF-A0AAD9MZ33-F1
#
_cell.length_a   1.000
_cell.length_b   1.000
_cell.length_c   1.000
_cell.angle_alpha   90.00
_cell.angle_beta   90.00
_cell.angle_gamma   90.00
#
_symmetry.space_group_name_H-M   'P 1'
#
loop_
_entity.id
_entity.type
_entity.pdbx_description
1 polymer ?
#
loop_
_entity_poly.entity_id
_entity_poly.type
_entity_poly.pdbx_seq_one_letter_code
_entity_poly.pdbx_strand_id
1 'polypeptide(L)'
;MKEKRDKKMRLKMKANYLKLIIWTPSLSTTCQQLCIRIPNMSVSLSEVSEGRIEYLAKPKSLPSSYTEDRRSVYWIDRRPIESNGKTEFATTPRLDDLSKPRNVDEYYQGDRPTPMWPVSKSARNAAVSERISELARYRPVHPEFQPERSPLYMPSFGSRSPPPPNSRIYILAQPKPHKVWSRVDENFVDEGEFSASIWPVEPKVYTSSCPPRVESLATAKDLPRQYKGERPVQWLVSDNAKNSTASLRLQQLARPRSGRLTKDDYDPYKVTPSARTARPTPRILELCTPLPRKIRQKKP
;
A
#
# COMPACT_ATOMS: atom_id res chain seq x y z
N MET A 1 -22.60 -11.97 -61.38
CA MET A 1 -23.56 -11.42 -60.37
C MET A 1 -23.09 -11.45 -58.90
N LYS A 2 -21.88 -11.92 -58.56
CA LYS A 2 -21.38 -11.89 -57.15
C LYS A 2 -20.64 -10.60 -56.78
N GLU A 3 -19.97 -9.94 -57.73
CA GLU A 3 -19.09 -8.79 -57.44
C GLU A 3 -19.83 -7.49 -57.06
N LYS A 4 -21.11 -7.34 -57.42
CA LYS A 4 -21.90 -6.15 -57.09
C LYS A 4 -22.43 -6.15 -55.65
N ARG A 5 -22.47 -7.29 -54.95
CA ARG A 5 -22.95 -7.36 -53.55
C ARG A 5 -21.88 -6.94 -52.54
N ASP A 6 -20.62 -7.25 -52.77
CA ASP A 6 -19.53 -6.95 -51.82
C ASP A 6 -19.15 -5.47 -51.77
N LYS A 7 -19.26 -4.74 -52.89
CA LYS A 7 -19.04 -3.27 -52.90
C LYS A 7 -20.10 -2.52 -52.09
N LYS A 8 -21.34 -3.04 -52.00
CA LYS A 8 -22.44 -2.40 -51.27
C LYS A 8 -22.32 -2.57 -49.74
N MET A 9 -21.76 -3.69 -49.27
CA MET A 9 -21.48 -3.91 -47.84
C MET A 9 -20.28 -3.08 -47.35
N ARG A 10 -19.26 -2.91 -48.18
CA ARG A 10 -18.04 -2.17 -47.81
C ARG A 10 -18.23 -0.64 -47.75
N LEU A 11 -19.20 -0.08 -48.48
CA LEU A 11 -19.59 1.33 -48.37
C LEU A 11 -20.47 1.62 -47.14
N LYS A 12 -21.26 0.64 -46.64
CA LYS A 12 -22.10 0.84 -45.45
C LYS A 12 -21.32 0.90 -44.14
N MET A 13 -20.15 0.25 -44.05
CA MET A 13 -19.31 0.31 -42.84
C MET A 13 -18.43 1.57 -42.73
N LYS A 14 -18.16 2.29 -43.83
CA LYS A 14 -17.36 3.53 -43.79
C LYS A 14 -18.17 4.78 -43.43
N ALA A 15 -19.51 4.71 -43.44
CA ALA A 15 -20.39 5.85 -43.14
C ALA A 15 -20.69 6.04 -41.65
N ASN A 16 -20.38 5.07 -40.78
CA ASN A 16 -20.67 5.13 -39.34
C ASN A 16 -19.48 5.53 -38.46
N TYR A 17 -18.32 5.84 -39.04
CA TYR A 17 -17.10 6.20 -38.29
C TYR A 17 -16.69 7.68 -38.41
N LEU A 18 -17.50 8.53 -39.07
CA LEU A 18 -17.15 9.92 -39.38
C LEU A 18 -18.16 10.96 -38.89
N LYS A 19 -19.03 10.63 -37.93
CA LYS A 19 -19.86 11.62 -37.22
C LYS A 19 -19.65 11.47 -35.72
N LEU A 20 -19.33 12.59 -35.09
CA LEU A 20 -19.16 12.83 -33.64
C LEU A 20 -17.72 12.77 -33.09
N ILE A 21 -16.84 13.55 -33.73
CA ILE A 21 -15.81 14.33 -33.03
C ILE A 21 -16.12 15.80 -33.35
N ILE A 22 -16.83 16.53 -32.48
CA ILE A 22 -16.63 17.98 -32.26
C ILE A 22 -17.21 18.32 -30.87
N TRP A 23 -16.35 18.51 -29.87
CA TRP A 23 -16.60 19.52 -28.84
C TRP A 23 -15.26 20.09 -28.37
N THR A 24 -15.13 21.39 -28.54
CA THR A 24 -13.98 22.23 -28.26
C THR A 24 -13.90 22.56 -26.76
N PRO A 25 -12.70 22.69 -26.16
CA PRO A 25 -12.56 23.29 -24.84
C PRO A 25 -12.24 24.77 -25.01
N SER A 26 -13.21 25.64 -24.72
CA SER A 26 -12.98 27.06 -24.56
C SER A 26 -14.07 27.65 -23.69
N LEU A 27 -13.74 27.94 -22.43
CA LEU A 27 -13.94 29.26 -21.81
C LEU A 27 -13.66 29.16 -20.31
N SER A 28 -12.56 29.80 -19.94
CA SER A 28 -12.31 30.42 -18.64
C SER A 28 -13.55 31.17 -18.14
N THR A 29 -14.04 30.88 -16.94
CA THR A 29 -14.58 31.90 -16.03
C THR A 29 -14.69 31.40 -14.59
N THR A 30 -13.89 32.03 -13.73
CA THR A 30 -14.21 32.43 -12.35
C THR A 30 -14.71 31.38 -11.36
N CYS A 31 -13.76 30.98 -10.52
CA CYS A 31 -13.96 30.63 -9.11
C CYS A 31 -14.89 31.65 -8.43
N GLN A 32 -16.12 31.23 -8.13
CA GLN A 32 -16.95 31.89 -7.13
C GLN A 32 -17.19 30.91 -5.99
N GLN A 33 -16.60 31.28 -4.86
CA GLN A 33 -16.84 30.78 -3.53
C GLN A 33 -18.36 30.90 -3.22
N LEU A 34 -19.12 29.83 -3.38
CA LEU A 34 -20.48 29.75 -2.84
C LEU A 34 -20.43 28.93 -1.56
N CYS A 35 -20.21 29.65 -0.45
CA CYS A 35 -20.53 29.19 0.88
C CYS A 35 -22.03 28.92 0.95
N ILE A 36 -22.44 27.65 0.84
CA ILE A 36 -23.79 27.24 1.18
C ILE A 36 -23.90 27.30 2.71
N ARG A 37 -24.38 28.44 3.18
CA ARG A 37 -24.89 28.69 4.52
C ARG A 37 -26.11 27.79 4.70
N ILE A 38 -25.96 26.70 5.43
CA ILE A 38 -27.09 25.83 5.79
C ILE A 38 -27.97 26.63 6.78
N PRO A 39 -29.24 26.93 6.46
CA PRO A 39 -30.13 27.53 7.42
C PRO A 39 -30.47 26.49 8.49
N ASN A 40 -30.36 26.91 9.75
CA ASN A 40 -30.91 26.20 10.90
C ASN A 40 -32.41 25.99 10.69
N MET A 41 -32.81 24.80 10.25
CA MET A 41 -34.17 24.32 10.43
C MET A 41 -34.21 23.52 11.73
N SER A 42 -34.61 24.21 12.80
CA SER A 42 -35.21 23.57 13.97
C SER A 42 -36.51 22.90 13.52
N VAL A 43 -36.43 21.62 13.18
CA VAL A 43 -37.62 20.78 13.02
C VAL A 43 -37.99 20.28 14.40
N SER A 44 -39.17 20.71 14.84
CA SER A 44 -39.86 20.27 16.04
C SER A 44 -39.92 18.74 16.11
N LEU A 45 -39.49 18.19 17.24
CA LEU A 45 -39.68 16.80 17.65
C LEU A 45 -41.17 16.50 17.78
N SER A 46 -41.80 16.07 16.68
CA SER A 46 -43.02 15.29 16.76
C SER A 46 -42.63 13.81 16.81
N GLU A 47 -43.10 13.14 17.85
CA GLU A 47 -42.89 11.73 18.21
C GLU A 47 -42.96 10.79 17.00
N VAL A 48 -41.80 10.50 16.41
CA VAL A 48 -41.64 9.37 15.50
C VAL A 48 -41.41 8.16 16.38
N SER A 49 -42.29 7.16 16.30
CA SER A 49 -42.02 5.84 16.88
C SER A 49 -40.70 5.35 16.30
N GLU A 50 -39.66 5.36 17.13
CA GLU A 50 -38.30 5.07 16.70
C GLU A 50 -38.27 3.75 15.93
N GLY A 51 -37.68 3.79 14.72
CA GLY A 51 -37.50 2.57 13.96
C GLY A 51 -36.68 1.59 14.78
N ARG A 52 -36.97 0.29 14.69
CA ARG A 52 -36.20 -0.76 15.41
C ARG A 52 -34.68 -0.59 15.26
N ILE A 53 -34.23 -0.11 14.09
CA ILE A 53 -32.83 0.17 13.81
C ILE A 53 -32.30 1.34 14.66
N GLU A 54 -33.06 2.43 14.81
CA GLU A 54 -32.69 3.56 15.68
C GLU A 54 -32.69 3.15 17.15
N TYR A 55 -33.66 2.35 17.58
CA TYR A 55 -33.69 1.79 18.93
C TYR A 55 -32.48 0.89 19.22
N LEU A 56 -32.08 0.03 18.27
CA LEU A 56 -30.89 -0.82 18.42
C LEU A 56 -29.57 -0.06 18.27
N ALA A 57 -29.57 1.09 17.58
CA ALA A 57 -28.41 1.95 17.44
C ALA A 57 -28.12 2.77 18.69
N LYS A 58 -29.09 2.89 19.62
CA LYS A 58 -28.85 3.53 20.91
C LYS A 58 -27.91 2.67 21.76
N PRO A 59 -26.95 3.29 22.48
CA PRO A 59 -26.19 2.58 23.48
C PRO A 59 -27.15 2.01 24.54
N LYS A 60 -26.91 0.77 24.97
CA LYS A 60 -27.72 0.15 26.03
C LYS A 60 -27.64 1.04 27.28
N SER A 61 -28.79 1.47 27.78
CA SER A 61 -28.86 2.22 29.04
C SER A 61 -28.43 1.29 30.18
N LEU A 62 -27.47 1.74 30.97
CA LEU A 62 -27.06 1.03 32.18
C LEU A 62 -28.20 1.09 33.21
N PRO A 63 -28.47 0.02 33.97
CA PRO A 63 -29.47 0.05 35.04
C PRO A 63 -29.07 1.07 36.12
N SER A 64 -30.02 1.67 36.83
CA SER A 64 -29.70 2.73 37.81
C SER A 64 -28.81 2.23 38.96
N SER A 65 -28.76 0.93 39.21
CA SER A 65 -27.89 0.27 40.19
C SER A 65 -26.50 -0.06 39.65
N TYR A 66 -26.18 0.27 38.39
CA TYR A 66 -24.88 -0.02 37.79
C TYR A 66 -23.81 0.90 38.36
N THR A 67 -22.79 0.29 38.99
CA THR A 67 -21.57 0.98 39.41
C THR A 67 -20.42 0.46 38.55
N GLU A 68 -19.71 1.33 37.84
CA GLU A 68 -18.51 0.95 37.08
C GLU A 68 -17.40 0.48 38.04
N ASP A 69 -17.09 -0.81 38.04
CA ASP A 69 -15.94 -1.33 38.78
C ASP A 69 -14.66 -1.05 38.00
N ARG A 70 -14.00 0.07 38.32
CA ARG A 70 -12.74 0.50 37.70
C ARG A 70 -11.50 -0.03 38.40
N ARG A 71 -11.62 -1.07 39.23
CA ARG A 71 -10.48 -1.73 39.88
C ARG A 71 -9.52 -2.26 38.81
N SER A 72 -8.25 -1.88 38.90
CA SER A 72 -7.21 -2.46 38.04
C SER A 72 -6.86 -3.85 38.55
N VAL A 73 -6.32 -4.70 37.67
CA VAL A 73 -5.85 -6.07 38.00
C VAL A 73 -4.87 -6.08 39.19
N TYR A 74 -4.15 -4.98 39.41
CA TYR A 74 -3.17 -4.83 40.48
C TYR A 74 -3.74 -4.27 41.80
N TRP A 75 -5.00 -3.82 41.82
CA TRP A 75 -5.68 -3.25 43.00
C TRP A 75 -7.10 -3.82 43.15
N ILE A 76 -7.19 -5.08 43.58
CA ILE A 76 -8.46 -5.81 43.72
C ILE A 76 -9.24 -5.35 44.97
N ASP A 77 -8.53 -4.96 46.03
CA ASP A 77 -9.14 -4.67 47.34
C ASP A 77 -9.61 -3.22 47.50
N ARG A 78 -9.17 -2.30 46.64
CA ARG A 78 -9.42 -0.85 46.79
C ARG A 78 -10.12 -0.30 45.55
N ARG A 79 -11.24 0.41 45.76
CA ARG A 79 -11.83 1.21 44.68
C ARG A 79 -10.90 2.39 44.35
N PRO A 80 -10.67 2.72 43.07
CA PRO A 80 -9.97 3.94 42.69
C PRO A 80 -10.67 5.17 43.29
N ILE A 81 -9.90 6.20 43.60
CA ILE A 81 -10.45 7.48 44.04
C ILE A 81 -11.32 8.03 42.90
N GLU A 82 -12.56 8.41 43.21
CA GLU A 82 -13.47 9.00 42.24
C GLU A 82 -12.86 10.31 41.73
N SER A 83 -12.51 10.32 40.44
CA SER A 83 -12.12 11.50 39.70
C SER A 83 -13.34 11.99 38.92
N ASN A 84 -13.55 13.31 38.85
CA ASN A 84 -14.70 13.97 38.22
C ASN A 84 -14.79 13.79 36.68
N GLY A 85 -14.31 12.67 36.13
CA GLY A 85 -14.37 12.34 34.71
C GLY A 85 -13.49 13.21 33.81
N LYS A 86 -12.75 14.16 34.38
CA LYS A 86 -11.89 15.09 33.65
C LYS A 86 -10.43 14.80 34.01
N THR A 87 -9.74 14.09 33.12
CA THR A 87 -8.27 13.94 33.22
C THR A 87 -7.66 15.30 32.90
N GLU A 88 -7.38 16.10 33.93
CA GLU A 88 -6.54 17.28 33.77
C GLU A 88 -5.09 16.82 33.67
N PHE A 89 -4.49 16.96 32.49
CA PHE A 89 -3.06 16.68 32.31
C PHE A 89 -2.27 17.76 33.05
N ALA A 90 -1.92 17.49 34.31
CA ALA A 90 -1.00 18.31 35.08
C ALA A 90 0.42 18.11 34.53
N THR A 91 0.78 18.92 33.54
CA THR A 91 2.13 18.91 32.97
C THR A 91 3.10 19.48 34.01
N THR A 92 4.10 18.69 34.40
CA THR A 92 5.20 19.20 35.24
C THR A 92 5.98 20.26 34.47
N PRO A 93 6.59 21.27 35.13
CA PRO A 93 7.34 22.32 34.44
C PRO A 93 8.44 21.76 33.53
N ARG A 94 9.08 20.66 33.94
CA ARG A 94 10.07 19.94 33.11
C ARG A 94 9.47 19.38 31.81
N LEU A 95 8.25 18.86 31.86
CA LEU A 95 7.58 18.24 30.71
C LEU A 95 7.09 19.32 29.74
N ASP A 96 6.70 20.49 30.26
CA ASP A 96 6.44 21.69 29.46
C ASP A 96 7.71 22.16 28.73
N ASP A 97 8.86 22.18 29.41
CA ASP A 97 10.14 22.53 28.81
C ASP A 97 10.61 21.53 27.74
N LEU A 98 10.35 20.23 27.93
CA LEU A 98 10.67 19.21 26.94
C LEU A 98 9.74 19.23 25.72
N SER A 99 8.53 19.78 25.88
CA SER A 99 7.58 19.95 24.76
C SER A 99 7.96 21.10 23.83
N LYS A 100 8.76 22.06 24.33
CA LYS A 100 9.26 23.17 23.53
C LYS A 100 10.29 22.65 22.52
N PRO A 101 10.22 23.07 21.25
CA PRO A 101 11.23 22.70 20.26
C PRO A 101 12.60 23.21 20.71
N ARG A 102 13.68 22.50 20.35
CA ARG A 102 15.03 22.99 20.60
C ARG A 102 15.24 24.33 19.88
N ASN A 103 15.76 25.32 20.59
CA ASN A 103 16.20 26.57 19.97
C ASN A 103 17.28 26.26 18.93
N VAL A 104 17.07 26.79 17.74
CA VAL A 104 18.04 26.75 16.65
C VAL A 104 19.22 27.65 17.06
N ASP A 105 20.45 27.19 16.81
CA ASP A 105 21.67 27.96 17.11
C ASP A 105 21.65 29.29 16.35
N GLU A 106 22.13 30.37 16.97
CA GLU A 106 22.15 31.72 16.37
C GLU A 106 22.98 31.76 15.08
N TYR A 107 23.97 30.88 14.97
CA TYR A 107 24.82 30.72 13.78
C TYR A 107 24.27 29.71 12.77
N TYR A 108 23.10 29.12 13.00
CA TYR A 108 22.48 28.20 12.06
C TYR A 108 21.97 28.96 10.83
N GLN A 109 22.78 28.93 9.76
CA GLN A 109 22.31 29.24 8.43
C GLN A 109 21.65 27.99 7.85
N GLY A 110 20.32 27.95 7.85
CA GLY A 110 19.54 26.95 7.10
C GLY A 110 19.88 26.97 5.60
N ASP A 111 19.42 25.96 4.85
CA ASP A 111 19.68 25.72 3.43
C ASP A 111 20.82 26.57 2.86
N ARG A 112 22.05 26.09 3.08
CA ARG A 112 23.24 26.60 2.38
C ARG A 112 22.82 26.77 0.92
N PRO A 113 22.83 28.00 0.36
CA PRO A 113 22.31 28.21 -0.98
C PRO A 113 23.03 27.21 -1.87
N THR A 114 22.28 26.25 -2.42
CA THR A 114 22.84 25.35 -3.42
C THR A 114 23.52 26.25 -4.45
N PRO A 115 24.71 25.90 -4.95
CA PRO A 115 25.39 26.72 -5.93
C PRO A 115 24.51 26.81 -7.18
N MET A 116 23.65 27.83 -7.21
CA MET A 116 22.84 28.19 -8.35
C MET A 116 23.77 28.87 -9.31
N TRP A 117 24.36 28.07 -10.19
CA TRP A 117 25.15 28.59 -11.29
C TRP A 117 24.25 29.52 -12.12
N PRO A 118 24.63 30.80 -12.30
CA PRO A 118 23.81 31.74 -13.05
C PRO A 118 23.69 31.24 -14.50
N VAL A 119 22.49 30.82 -14.88
CA VAL A 119 22.18 30.42 -16.26
C VAL A 119 22.24 31.67 -17.14
N SER A 120 23.01 31.61 -18.22
CA SER A 120 23.13 32.71 -19.16
C SER A 120 21.77 33.11 -19.75
N LYS A 121 21.59 34.39 -20.10
CA LYS A 121 20.35 34.90 -20.72
C LYS A 121 20.02 34.14 -22.01
N SER A 122 21.05 33.77 -22.78
CA SER A 122 20.93 32.96 -24.00
C SER A 122 20.46 31.54 -23.74
N ALA A 123 20.91 30.88 -22.67
CA ALA A 123 20.41 29.55 -22.30
C ALA A 123 18.96 29.60 -21.78
N ARG A 124 18.57 30.67 -21.08
CA ARG A 124 17.20 30.87 -20.61
C ARG A 124 16.21 31.16 -21.75
N ASN A 125 16.68 31.87 -22.79
CA ASN A 125 15.88 32.26 -23.94
C ASN A 125 16.06 31.32 -25.15
N ALA A 126 16.74 30.19 -24.98
CA ALA A 126 16.97 29.25 -26.07
C ALA A 126 15.65 28.61 -26.50
N ALA A 127 15.30 28.78 -27.77
CA ALA A 127 14.12 28.14 -28.34
C ALA A 127 14.30 26.62 -28.38
N VAL A 128 13.29 25.88 -27.94
CA VAL A 128 13.29 24.41 -27.98
C VAL A 128 13.24 23.95 -29.43
N SER A 129 14.20 23.10 -29.84
CA SER A 129 14.16 22.50 -31.17
C SER A 129 13.04 21.46 -31.28
N GLU A 130 12.51 21.25 -32.49
CA GLU A 130 11.48 20.24 -32.74
C GLU A 130 11.90 18.86 -32.21
N ARG A 131 13.15 18.46 -32.43
CA ARG A 131 13.72 17.22 -31.90
C ARG A 131 13.68 17.14 -30.37
N ILE A 132 14.04 18.23 -29.68
CA ILE A 132 13.98 18.27 -28.21
C ILE A 132 12.51 18.18 -27.76
N SER A 133 11.59 18.83 -28.48
CA SER A 133 10.16 18.73 -28.20
C SER A 133 9.61 17.30 -28.38
N GLU A 134 10.10 16.56 -29.38
CA GLU A 134 9.75 15.14 -29.60
C GLU A 134 10.30 14.24 -28.51
N LEU A 135 11.55 14.46 -28.10
CA LEU A 135 12.21 13.69 -27.03
C LEU A 135 11.62 14.00 -25.64
N ALA A 136 11.10 15.21 -25.44
CA ALA A 136 10.41 15.60 -24.22
C ALA A 136 9.02 14.95 -24.09
N ARG A 137 8.45 14.42 -25.19
CA ARG A 137 7.21 13.63 -25.09
C ARG A 137 7.48 12.33 -24.35
N TYR A 138 6.63 12.02 -23.38
CA TYR A 138 6.67 10.74 -22.70
C TYR A 138 6.47 9.59 -23.70
N ARG A 139 7.05 8.42 -23.42
CA ARG A 139 6.82 7.23 -24.24
C ARG A 139 5.39 6.72 -24.03
N PRO A 140 4.63 6.40 -25.10
CA PRO A 140 3.31 5.82 -24.94
C PRO A 140 3.42 4.48 -24.21
N VAL A 141 2.45 4.23 -23.36
CA VAL A 141 2.35 2.98 -22.62
C VAL A 141 2.05 1.83 -23.58
N HIS A 142 2.55 0.62 -23.29
CA HIS A 142 2.31 -0.57 -24.13
C HIS A 142 0.80 -0.84 -24.31
N PRO A 143 0.31 -1.27 -25.49
CA PRO A 143 -1.12 -1.52 -25.73
C PRO A 143 -1.76 -2.50 -24.75
N GLU A 144 -0.98 -3.42 -24.20
CA GLU A 144 -1.43 -4.44 -23.24
C GLU A 144 -1.21 -4.05 -21.77
N PHE A 145 -0.76 -2.82 -21.50
CA PHE A 145 -0.59 -2.37 -20.12
C PHE A 145 -1.95 -2.25 -19.42
N GLN A 146 -2.11 -3.02 -18.35
CA GLN A 146 -3.23 -2.89 -17.44
C GLN A 146 -2.72 -2.21 -16.16
N PRO A 147 -3.25 -1.02 -15.79
CA PRO A 147 -2.89 -0.39 -14.53
C PRO A 147 -3.32 -1.28 -13.37
N GLU A 148 -2.59 -1.20 -12.26
CA GLU A 148 -2.98 -1.89 -11.03
C GLU A 148 -4.40 -1.48 -10.59
N ARG A 149 -5.11 -2.42 -9.98
CA ARG A 149 -6.47 -2.19 -9.50
C ARG A 149 -6.43 -1.11 -8.41
N SER A 150 -7.22 -0.05 -8.59
CA SER A 150 -7.38 0.98 -7.55
C SER A 150 -7.76 0.32 -6.21
N PRO A 151 -7.12 0.71 -5.09
CA PRO A 151 -7.49 0.23 -3.76
C PRO A 151 -8.90 0.71 -3.33
N LEU A 152 -9.44 1.71 -4.03
CA LEU A 152 -10.81 2.16 -3.85
C LEU A 152 -11.76 1.27 -4.66
N TYR A 153 -12.37 0.30 -3.98
CA TYR A 153 -13.43 -0.52 -4.57
C TYR A 153 -14.73 0.29 -4.64
N MET A 154 -15.04 0.84 -5.81
CA MET A 154 -16.38 1.39 -6.08
C MET A 154 -17.31 0.26 -6.54
N PRO A 155 -18.35 -0.08 -5.76
CA PRO A 155 -19.26 -1.14 -6.15
C PRO A 155 -20.05 -0.75 -7.41
N SER A 156 -20.31 -1.75 -8.27
CA SER A 156 -21.12 -1.58 -9.48
C SER A 156 -22.55 -1.14 -9.13
N PHE A 157 -23.25 -0.52 -10.08
CA PHE A 157 -24.63 -0.05 -9.86
C PHE A 157 -25.58 -1.17 -9.36
N GLY A 158 -25.40 -2.40 -9.86
CA GLY A 158 -26.17 -3.57 -9.42
C GLY A 158 -25.90 -4.00 -7.97
N SER A 159 -24.77 -3.58 -7.39
CA SER A 159 -24.48 -3.79 -5.97
C SER A 159 -25.13 -2.72 -5.08
N ARG A 160 -25.45 -1.53 -5.61
CA ARG A 160 -26.10 -0.45 -4.84
C ARG A 160 -27.60 -0.66 -4.72
N SER A 161 -28.19 -1.37 -5.69
CA SER A 161 -29.59 -1.77 -5.68
C SER A 161 -29.68 -3.27 -5.98
N PRO A 162 -29.37 -4.14 -5.01
CA PRO A 162 -29.48 -5.57 -5.20
C PRO A 162 -30.93 -5.97 -5.49
N PRO A 163 -31.15 -7.01 -6.31
CA PRO A 163 -32.48 -7.58 -6.51
C PRO A 163 -33.06 -8.11 -5.19
N PRO A 164 -34.39 -8.19 -5.05
CA PRO A 164 -35.02 -8.68 -3.83
C PRO A 164 -34.51 -10.09 -3.51
N PRO A 165 -34.21 -10.38 -2.23
CA PRO A 165 -33.63 -11.65 -1.83
C PRO A 165 -34.57 -12.82 -2.13
N ASN A 166 -34.00 -13.97 -2.50
CA ASN A 166 -34.74 -15.20 -2.78
C ASN A 166 -35.42 -15.73 -1.49
N SER A 167 -36.52 -16.48 -1.60
CA SER A 167 -37.27 -17.08 -0.48
C SER A 167 -36.38 -17.85 0.50
N ARG A 168 -35.37 -18.54 -0.02
CA ARG A 168 -34.34 -19.23 0.79
C ARG A 168 -33.55 -18.28 1.70
N ILE A 169 -33.23 -17.08 1.23
CA ILE A 169 -32.50 -16.08 2.02
C ILE A 169 -33.37 -15.60 3.18
N TYR A 170 -34.68 -15.41 2.96
CA TYR A 170 -35.62 -15.11 4.05
C TYR A 170 -35.66 -16.23 5.10
N ILE A 171 -35.69 -17.50 4.68
CA ILE A 171 -35.67 -18.65 5.60
C ILE A 171 -34.37 -18.69 6.41
N LEU A 172 -33.22 -18.40 5.78
CA LEU A 172 -31.92 -18.36 6.46
C LEU A 172 -31.74 -17.15 7.36
N ALA A 173 -32.41 -16.04 7.06
CA ALA A 173 -32.41 -14.83 7.87
C ALA A 173 -33.34 -14.95 9.09
N GLN A 174 -34.27 -15.91 9.11
CA GLN A 174 -35.01 -16.22 10.34
C GLN A 174 -34.04 -16.74 11.40
N PRO A 175 -34.18 -16.29 12.67
CA PRO A 175 -33.38 -16.84 13.75
C PRO A 175 -33.64 -18.34 13.84
N LYS A 176 -32.57 -19.14 13.79
CA LYS A 176 -32.70 -20.57 14.04
C LYS A 176 -33.25 -20.73 15.47
N PRO A 177 -34.39 -21.41 15.67
CA PRO A 177 -34.83 -21.71 17.03
C PRO A 177 -33.70 -22.47 17.71
N HIS A 178 -33.33 -22.02 18.91
CA HIS A 178 -32.30 -22.68 19.71
C HIS A 178 -32.82 -24.07 20.07
N LYS A 179 -32.55 -25.06 19.21
CA LYS A 179 -32.92 -26.46 19.42
C LYS A 179 -31.83 -27.11 20.27
N VAL A 180 -31.61 -26.55 21.43
CA VAL A 180 -30.76 -27.11 22.48
C VAL A 180 -31.49 -26.75 23.77
N TRP A 181 -31.93 -27.78 24.50
CA TRP A 181 -32.38 -27.80 25.91
C TRP A 181 -33.87 -28.03 26.21
N SER A 182 -34.77 -28.09 25.22
CA SER A 182 -36.21 -28.30 25.50
C SER A 182 -36.76 -29.69 25.18
N ARG A 183 -35.92 -30.72 25.14
CA ARG A 183 -36.33 -32.09 25.47
C ARG A 183 -35.28 -32.72 26.37
N VAL A 184 -35.46 -32.44 27.65
CA VAL A 184 -34.96 -33.24 28.75
C VAL A 184 -35.89 -34.44 28.83
N ASP A 185 -35.66 -35.45 27.99
CA ASP A 185 -36.14 -36.79 28.32
C ASP A 185 -35.02 -37.41 29.18
N GLU A 186 -35.11 -37.16 30.50
CA GLU A 186 -34.51 -37.83 31.68
C GLU A 186 -33.04 -38.32 31.70
N ASN A 187 -32.26 -38.26 30.62
CA ASN A 187 -30.87 -38.69 30.62
C ASN A 187 -29.93 -37.49 30.78
N PHE A 188 -29.71 -37.17 32.05
CA PHE A 188 -28.56 -36.47 32.63
C PHE A 188 -27.32 -36.44 31.70
N VAL A 189 -26.93 -35.24 31.26
CA VAL A 189 -25.62 -35.01 30.65
C VAL A 189 -24.70 -34.58 31.79
N ASP A 190 -23.87 -35.50 32.25
CA ASP A 190 -22.82 -35.20 33.23
C ASP A 190 -21.88 -34.14 32.63
N GLU A 191 -21.81 -32.96 33.26
CA GLU A 191 -20.95 -31.85 32.85
C GLU A 191 -19.43 -32.12 33.03
N GLY A 192 -19.04 -33.39 33.26
CA GLY A 192 -17.67 -33.78 33.61
C GLY A 192 -16.86 -34.48 32.52
N GLU A 193 -17.47 -34.96 31.44
CA GLU A 193 -16.75 -35.67 30.39
C GLU A 193 -16.58 -34.80 29.15
N PHE A 194 -15.37 -34.27 28.94
CA PHE A 194 -14.95 -33.55 27.73
C PHE A 194 -15.09 -34.40 26.43
N SER A 195 -15.46 -35.67 26.57
CA SER A 195 -15.74 -36.65 25.50
C SER A 195 -17.23 -36.79 25.14
N ALA A 196 -18.16 -36.23 25.92
CA ALA A 196 -19.58 -36.32 25.60
C ALA A 196 -19.90 -35.41 24.39
N SER A 197 -20.43 -36.03 23.33
CA SER A 197 -20.82 -35.29 22.13
C SER A 197 -21.98 -34.36 22.49
N ILE A 198 -21.79 -33.04 22.29
CA ILE A 198 -22.80 -31.98 22.51
C ILE A 198 -24.13 -32.28 21.77
N TRP A 199 -24.07 -33.15 20.76
CA TRP A 199 -25.20 -33.65 20.01
C TRP A 199 -25.33 -35.16 20.19
N PRO A 200 -26.54 -35.71 20.37
CA PRO A 200 -26.74 -37.15 20.41
C PRO A 200 -26.32 -37.75 19.06
N VAL A 201 -25.23 -38.51 19.07
CA VAL A 201 -24.76 -39.27 17.92
C VAL A 201 -25.37 -40.66 18.00
N GLU A 202 -25.96 -41.15 16.91
CA GLU A 202 -26.53 -42.49 16.90
C GLU A 202 -25.44 -43.56 17.16
N PRO A 203 -25.74 -44.62 17.94
CA PRO A 203 -24.76 -45.65 18.31
C PRO A 203 -24.11 -46.31 17.08
N LYS A 204 -24.82 -46.36 15.94
CA LYS A 204 -24.36 -46.91 14.66
C LYS A 204 -23.17 -46.16 14.06
N VAL A 205 -23.04 -44.87 14.37
CA VAL A 205 -21.96 -44.02 13.83
C VAL A 205 -20.62 -44.37 14.49
N TYR A 206 -20.60 -44.73 15.78
CA TYR A 206 -19.38 -45.16 16.47
C TYR A 206 -18.81 -46.47 15.92
N THR A 207 -19.68 -47.34 15.39
CA THR A 207 -19.29 -48.59 14.74
C THR A 207 -19.09 -48.45 13.23
N SER A 208 -19.32 -47.26 12.67
CA SER A 208 -19.25 -47.06 11.22
C SER A 208 -17.79 -46.93 10.76
N SER A 209 -17.42 -47.73 9.77
CA SER A 209 -16.10 -47.63 9.14
C SER A 209 -16.09 -46.51 8.11
N CYS A 210 -14.98 -45.78 8.05
CA CYS A 210 -14.81 -44.69 7.10
C CYS A 210 -14.75 -45.24 5.66
N PRO A 211 -15.41 -44.62 4.66
CA PRO A 211 -15.26 -45.06 3.29
C PRO A 211 -13.81 -44.91 2.81
N PRO A 212 -13.30 -45.83 1.97
CA PRO A 212 -11.87 -45.90 1.61
C PRO A 212 -11.36 -44.63 0.93
N ARG A 213 -12.26 -43.89 0.25
CA ARG A 213 -11.93 -42.58 -0.32
C ARG A 213 -11.58 -41.56 0.76
N VAL A 214 -12.34 -41.51 1.86
CA VAL A 214 -12.07 -40.53 2.93
C VAL A 214 -10.79 -40.91 3.68
N GLU A 215 -10.54 -42.20 3.87
CA GLU A 215 -9.26 -42.70 4.38
C GLU A 215 -8.08 -42.26 3.49
N SER A 216 -8.21 -42.39 2.16
CA SER A 216 -7.20 -41.92 1.20
C SER A 216 -7.02 -40.40 1.13
N LEU A 217 -8.01 -39.64 1.60
CA LEU A 217 -7.92 -38.18 1.70
C LEU A 217 -7.36 -37.74 3.04
N ALA A 218 -7.51 -38.58 4.08
CA ALA A 218 -6.95 -38.37 5.41
C ALA A 218 -5.46 -38.69 5.45
N THR A 219 -4.95 -39.54 4.54
CA THR A 219 -3.51 -39.75 4.39
C THR A 219 -2.84 -38.46 3.92
N ALA A 220 -1.72 -38.11 4.56
CA ALA A 220 -0.92 -36.96 4.15
C ALA A 220 -0.42 -37.15 2.71
N LYS A 221 -0.31 -36.05 1.97
CA LYS A 221 0.26 -36.08 0.61
C LYS A 221 1.75 -36.39 0.69
N ASP A 222 2.24 -37.19 -0.25
CA ASP A 222 3.67 -37.45 -0.39
C ASP A 222 4.45 -36.18 -0.69
N LEU A 223 5.68 -36.12 -0.17
CA LEU A 223 6.62 -35.06 -0.50
C LEU A 223 6.97 -35.13 -2.00
N PRO A 224 7.10 -33.99 -2.70
CA PRO A 224 7.50 -34.00 -4.09
C PRO A 224 8.92 -34.57 -4.24
N ARG A 225 9.20 -35.24 -5.36
CA ARG A 225 10.49 -35.91 -5.64
C ARG A 225 11.72 -35.00 -5.50
N GLN A 226 11.54 -33.68 -5.56
CA GLN A 226 12.60 -32.67 -5.45
C GLN A 226 12.62 -31.95 -4.10
N TYR A 227 11.85 -32.39 -3.10
CA TYR A 227 11.86 -31.79 -1.77
C TYR A 227 13.24 -31.99 -1.10
N LYS A 228 13.91 -30.88 -0.78
CA LYS A 228 15.28 -30.87 -0.21
C LYS A 228 15.30 -30.60 1.31
N GLY A 229 14.16 -30.68 1.98
CA GLY A 229 14.05 -30.32 3.40
C GLY A 229 14.31 -28.83 3.67
N GLU A 230 14.32 -28.49 4.95
CA GLU A 230 14.67 -27.14 5.41
C GLU A 230 16.17 -26.88 5.24
N ARG A 231 16.54 -25.69 4.77
CA ARG A 231 17.94 -25.26 4.76
C ARG A 231 18.34 -24.92 6.20
N PRO A 232 19.54 -25.34 6.67
CA PRO A 232 20.00 -24.92 7.99
C PRO A 232 20.10 -23.39 8.07
N VAL A 233 19.66 -22.82 9.20
CA VAL A 233 19.62 -21.35 9.44
C VAL A 233 21.01 -20.72 9.35
N GLN A 234 22.06 -21.48 9.66
CA GLN A 234 23.44 -21.04 9.59
C GLN A 234 24.05 -21.48 8.26
N TRP A 235 24.45 -20.52 7.42
CA TRP A 235 25.32 -20.82 6.29
C TRP A 235 26.69 -21.23 6.81
N LEU A 236 27.10 -22.47 6.50
CA LEU A 236 28.43 -22.95 6.80
C LEU A 236 29.45 -22.13 6.00
N VAL A 237 30.19 -21.26 6.69
CA VAL A 237 31.33 -20.53 6.13
C VAL A 237 32.47 -21.53 5.97
N SER A 238 33.03 -21.64 4.76
CA SER A 238 34.17 -22.53 4.49
C SER A 238 35.40 -22.11 5.30
N ASP A 239 36.26 -23.06 5.66
CA ASP A 239 37.45 -22.73 6.45
C ASP A 239 38.43 -21.85 5.67
N ASN A 240 38.46 -21.94 4.34
CA ASN A 240 39.19 -21.01 3.48
C ASN A 240 38.69 -19.57 3.62
N ALA A 241 37.39 -19.36 3.78
CA ALA A 241 36.83 -18.03 3.97
C ALA A 241 37.11 -17.49 5.38
N LYS A 242 37.08 -18.35 6.42
CA LYS A 242 37.44 -17.97 7.80
C LYS A 242 38.91 -17.60 7.94
N ASN A 243 39.79 -18.34 7.25
CA ASN A 243 41.24 -18.18 7.34
C ASN A 243 41.80 -17.22 6.26
N SER A 244 40.94 -16.67 5.40
CA SER A 244 41.35 -15.77 4.32
C SER A 244 41.85 -14.46 4.90
N THR A 245 43.12 -14.12 4.66
CA THR A 245 43.70 -12.83 5.03
C THR A 245 43.56 -11.83 3.88
N ALA A 246 43.32 -10.56 4.21
CA ALA A 246 43.20 -9.50 3.20
C ALA A 246 44.53 -9.32 2.45
N SER A 247 44.45 -9.03 1.14
CA SER A 247 45.64 -8.79 0.31
C SER A 247 46.49 -7.64 0.84
N LEU A 248 47.80 -7.68 0.57
CA LEU A 248 48.74 -6.64 1.03
C LEU A 248 48.27 -5.22 0.65
N ARG A 249 47.70 -5.07 -0.55
CA ARG A 249 47.13 -3.80 -1.03
C ARG A 249 45.92 -3.37 -0.19
N LEU A 250 45.01 -4.28 0.13
CA LEU A 250 43.86 -3.99 1.01
C LEU A 250 44.34 -3.59 2.41
N GLN A 251 45.34 -4.27 2.96
CA GLN A 251 45.93 -3.90 4.24
C GLN A 251 46.57 -2.51 4.21
N GLN A 252 47.25 -2.15 3.13
CA GLN A 252 47.83 -0.81 2.94
C GLN A 252 46.76 0.28 2.81
N LEU A 253 45.67 0.01 2.09
CA LEU A 253 44.55 0.94 1.93
C LEU A 253 43.72 1.08 3.22
N ALA A 254 43.64 0.03 4.02
CA ALA A 254 42.96 0.05 5.31
C ALA A 254 43.71 0.87 6.36
N ARG A 255 44.99 1.20 6.14
CA ARG A 255 45.70 2.12 7.03
C ARG A 255 45.06 3.50 6.91
N PRO A 256 44.58 4.08 8.03
CA PRO A 256 44.03 5.43 8.00
C PRO A 256 45.10 6.38 7.45
N ARG A 257 44.71 7.21 6.50
CA ARG A 257 45.60 8.22 5.92
C ARG A 257 46.10 9.11 7.06
N SER A 258 47.41 9.15 7.31
CA SER A 258 47.97 9.96 8.38
C SER A 258 47.56 11.43 8.17
N GLY A 259 46.87 12.01 9.16
CA GLY A 259 46.22 13.31 9.07
C GLY A 259 47.14 14.53 8.90
N ARG A 260 48.42 14.33 8.58
CA ARG A 260 49.38 15.42 8.30
C ARG A 260 49.42 15.83 6.82
N LEU A 261 48.47 15.35 6.01
CA LEU A 261 48.39 15.62 4.57
C LEU A 261 47.07 16.32 4.18
N THR A 262 46.46 17.06 5.10
CA THR A 262 45.68 18.24 4.71
C THR A 262 46.69 19.29 4.29
N LYS A 263 46.96 19.36 2.97
CA LYS A 263 47.58 20.55 2.40
C LYS A 263 46.52 21.64 2.51
N ASP A 264 46.65 22.50 3.52
CA ASP A 264 45.78 23.66 3.69
C ASP A 264 45.93 24.65 2.51
N ASP A 265 47.00 24.52 1.71
CA ASP A 265 47.23 25.23 0.45
C ASP A 265 46.56 24.57 -0.78
N TYR A 266 45.40 23.92 -0.61
CA TYR A 266 44.67 23.33 -1.73
C TYR A 266 43.91 24.41 -2.50
N ASP A 267 44.55 24.94 -3.53
CA ASP A 267 43.88 25.76 -4.55
C ASP A 267 43.04 24.85 -5.47
N PRO A 268 41.69 24.93 -5.43
CA PRO A 268 40.80 24.08 -6.21
C PRO A 268 40.92 24.31 -7.73
N TYR A 269 41.53 25.42 -8.16
CA TYR A 269 41.73 25.74 -9.57
C TYR A 269 43.11 25.36 -10.09
N LYS A 270 44.01 24.87 -9.22
CA LYS A 270 45.37 24.47 -9.61
C LYS A 270 45.39 23.06 -10.18
N VAL A 271 45.46 22.98 -11.50
CA VAL A 271 45.69 21.70 -12.20
C VAL A 271 47.06 21.13 -11.82
N THR A 272 47.10 19.88 -11.38
CA THR A 272 48.35 19.20 -11.00
C THR A 272 49.27 19.04 -12.21
N PRO A 273 50.60 19.09 -12.03
CA PRO A 273 51.54 18.92 -13.14
C PRO A 273 51.36 17.59 -13.86
N SER A 274 51.06 16.51 -13.12
CA SER A 274 50.75 15.20 -13.69
C SER A 274 49.52 15.21 -14.59
N ALA A 275 48.49 15.98 -14.24
CA ALA A 275 47.30 16.13 -15.08
C ALA A 275 47.59 16.95 -16.35
N ARG A 276 48.48 17.96 -16.28
CA ARG A 276 48.92 18.73 -17.47
C ARG A 276 49.71 17.87 -18.46
N THR A 277 50.47 16.91 -17.96
CA THR A 277 51.28 15.99 -18.78
C THR A 277 50.57 14.69 -19.12
N ALA A 278 49.36 14.45 -18.60
CA ALA A 278 48.64 13.20 -18.81
C ALA A 278 48.25 13.07 -20.28
N ARG A 279 48.67 11.97 -20.91
CA ARG A 279 48.23 11.61 -22.26
C ARG A 279 47.06 10.63 -22.18
N PRO A 280 46.06 10.77 -23.07
CA PRO A 280 44.96 9.80 -23.14
C PRO A 280 45.50 8.41 -23.49
N THR A 281 44.88 7.37 -22.92
CA THR A 281 45.22 5.99 -23.29
C THR A 281 44.80 5.71 -24.74
N PRO A 282 45.44 4.77 -25.44
CA PRO A 282 45.14 4.47 -26.84
C PRO A 282 43.66 4.14 -27.05
N ARG A 283 43.04 3.43 -26.09
CA ARG A 283 41.62 3.11 -26.13
C ARG A 283 40.72 4.35 -26.07
N ILE A 284 41.09 5.37 -25.29
CA ILE A 284 40.33 6.62 -25.23
C ILE A 284 40.47 7.36 -26.56
N LEU A 285 41.66 7.36 -27.18
CA LEU A 285 41.86 7.94 -28.50
C LEU A 285 40.99 7.24 -29.56
N GLU A 286 40.90 5.91 -29.54
CA GLU A 286 39.99 5.15 -30.40
C GLU A 286 38.52 5.55 -30.21
N LEU A 287 38.06 5.65 -28.96
CA LEU A 287 36.68 6.03 -28.65
C LEU A 287 36.35 7.48 -29.00
N CYS A 288 37.35 8.36 -28.98
CA CYS A 288 37.22 9.74 -29.43
C CYS A 288 37.13 9.86 -30.96
N THR A 289 37.47 8.81 -31.72
CA THR A 289 37.23 8.83 -33.17
C THR A 289 35.71 8.80 -33.44
N PRO A 290 35.20 9.68 -34.32
CA PRO A 290 33.78 9.71 -34.60
C PRO A 290 33.36 8.39 -35.26
N LEU A 291 32.29 7.79 -34.73
CA LEU A 291 31.67 6.62 -35.34
C LEU A 291 31.27 6.95 -36.79
N PRO A 292 31.51 6.05 -37.76
CA PRO A 292 31.15 6.30 -39.15
C PRO A 292 29.65 6.57 -39.27
N ARG A 293 29.29 7.64 -39.97
CA ARG A 293 27.88 8.00 -40.18
C ARG A 293 27.19 6.86 -40.93
N LYS A 294 26.10 6.35 -40.34
CA LYS A 294 25.24 5.35 -40.98
C LYS A 294 24.50 6.02 -42.14
N ILE A 295 25.07 5.96 -43.35
CA ILE A 295 24.43 6.44 -44.57
C ILE A 295 23.31 5.46 -44.90
N ARG A 296 22.05 5.90 -44.74
CA ARG A 296 20.91 5.17 -45.30
C ARG A 296 20.87 5.45 -46.80
N GLN A 297 21.16 4.42 -47.60
CA GLN A 297 20.94 4.47 -49.04
C GLN A 297 19.47 4.84 -49.29
N LYS A 298 19.21 5.89 -50.07
CA LYS A 298 17.86 6.16 -50.56
C LYS A 298 17.50 5.01 -51.52
N LYS A 299 16.36 4.35 -51.26
CA LYS A 299 15.81 3.41 -52.24
C LYS A 299 15.49 4.19 -53.52
N PRO A 300 15.89 3.68 -54.70
CA PRO A 300 15.53 4.28 -55.99
C PRO A 300 14.02 4.27 -56.19
#